data_AF-A0A8J7ZJJ9-F1
#
_entry.id   AF-A0A8J7ZJJ9-F1
#
_cell.length_a   1.000
_cell.length_b   1.000
_cell.length_c   1.000
_cell.angle_alpha   90.00
_cell.angle_beta   90.00
_cell.angle_gamma   90.00
#
_symmetry.space_group_name_H-M   'P 1'
#
loop_
_entity.id
_entity.type
_entity.pdbx_description
1 polymer ?
#
loop_
_entity_poly.entity_id
_entity_poly.type
_entity_poly.pdbx_seq_one_letter_code
_entity_poly.pdbx_strand_id
1 'polypeptide(L)'
;MTGLSREERSRLAALRAVTSLEALVDVVDAADVDEAYFEAKAEWRRLRGLELGEPRPPDGGVPGATVVVDGRRFHVNGVTHADTRAERAFLREHVRGYLDAGDVVYCEQGVRGMYFRDFAGVYGMDDYRWALRECERRGIESHVDGDPFDSLAEDVGDLASEFQEAAFALVDASGDRFGRRFEEALGAVASEFFGSHTDRATASDFASFRLRERAAADPSTLWRLQRYYECAFLPQPVEREWLRRHDPELELVTHARNARMADYAIHHAEASRTVDGESVPGRESAHGRDGIAVSGGDVHLVVGAAHQPGVRYYLERYRGGERTRGGFEPVLE
;
A
#
# COMPACT_ATOMS: atom_id res chain seq x y z
N MET A 1 -5.45 23.72 21.22
CA MET A 1 -4.45 22.77 21.75
C MET A 1 -4.54 21.48 20.94
N THR A 2 -3.98 21.47 19.73
CA THR A 2 -4.10 20.34 18.79
C THR A 2 -2.82 19.51 18.84
N GLY A 3 -2.89 18.38 19.54
CA GLY A 3 -1.80 17.43 19.65
C GLY A 3 -2.10 16.42 20.75
N LEU A 4 -1.52 15.23 20.64
CA LEU A 4 -1.71 14.15 21.60
C LEU A 4 -1.24 14.55 23.01
N SER A 5 -2.03 14.21 24.02
CA SER A 5 -1.63 14.23 25.42
C SER A 5 -0.43 13.28 25.67
N ARG A 6 0.18 13.34 26.86
CA ARG A 6 1.26 12.39 27.21
C ARG A 6 0.73 10.95 27.25
N GLU A 7 -0.45 10.75 27.82
CA GLU A 7 -1.10 9.45 27.91
C GLU A 7 -1.49 8.92 26.52
N GLU A 8 -2.04 9.77 25.67
CA GLU A 8 -2.39 9.42 24.30
C GLU A 8 -1.14 9.06 23.46
N ARG A 9 -0.01 9.74 23.69
CA ARG A 9 1.28 9.35 23.08
C ARG A 9 1.74 7.99 23.57
N SER A 10 1.62 7.70 24.86
CA SER A 10 1.97 6.39 25.42
C SER A 10 1.07 5.28 24.85
N ARG A 11 -0.24 5.50 24.76
CA ARG A 11 -1.20 4.56 24.16
C ARG A 11 -0.88 4.29 22.69
N LEU A 12 -0.64 5.34 21.90
CA LEU A 12 -0.29 5.19 20.50
C LEU A 12 1.05 4.46 20.31
N ALA A 13 2.04 4.73 21.17
CA ALA A 13 3.31 4.01 21.16
C ALA A 13 3.14 2.53 21.52
N ALA A 14 2.27 2.20 22.48
CA ALA A 14 1.95 0.82 22.83
C ALA A 14 1.33 0.09 21.64
N LEU A 15 0.29 0.66 21.01
CA LEU A 15 -0.34 0.09 19.81
C LEU A 15 0.68 -0.12 18.68
N ARG A 16 1.61 0.82 18.44
CA ARG A 16 2.67 0.68 17.42
C ARG A 16 3.63 -0.47 17.66
N ALA A 17 3.89 -0.79 18.92
CA ALA A 17 4.85 -1.82 19.31
C ALA A 17 4.28 -3.23 19.23
N VAL A 18 2.95 -3.38 19.09
CA VAL A 18 2.29 -4.68 18.98
C VAL A 18 2.74 -5.39 17.69
N THR A 19 3.08 -6.66 17.83
CA THR A 19 3.53 -7.52 16.72
C THR A 19 2.70 -8.79 16.55
N SER A 20 1.73 -9.04 17.45
CA SER A 20 0.77 -10.13 17.30
C SER A 20 -0.61 -9.74 17.84
N LEU A 21 -1.63 -10.47 17.41
CA LEU A 21 -3.02 -10.27 17.87
C LEU A 21 -3.19 -10.61 19.36
N GLU A 22 -2.46 -11.59 19.90
CA GLU A 22 -2.51 -11.90 21.34
C GLU A 22 -1.97 -10.73 22.17
N ALA A 23 -0.85 -10.14 21.75
CA ALA A 23 -0.31 -8.96 22.44
C ALA A 23 -1.24 -7.74 22.32
N LEU A 24 -2.11 -7.71 21.30
CA LEU A 24 -3.11 -6.65 21.15
C LEU A 24 -4.16 -6.72 22.25
N VAL A 25 -4.61 -7.92 22.62
CA VAL A 25 -5.59 -8.16 23.70
C VAL A 25 -5.12 -7.50 25.00
N ASP A 26 -3.87 -7.75 25.39
CA ASP A 26 -3.29 -7.16 26.60
C ASP A 26 -3.16 -5.63 26.52
N VAL A 27 -2.90 -5.08 25.33
CA VAL A 27 -2.72 -3.63 25.14
C VAL A 27 -4.04 -2.89 25.24
N VAL A 28 -5.15 -3.46 24.76
CA VAL A 28 -6.47 -2.81 24.79
C VAL A 28 -7.38 -3.29 25.92
N ASP A 29 -6.99 -4.33 26.67
CA ASP A 29 -7.76 -4.92 27.77
C ASP A 29 -9.12 -5.47 27.31
N ALA A 30 -9.11 -6.21 26.19
CA ALA A 30 -10.29 -6.84 25.61
C ALA A 30 -10.47 -8.31 26.07
N ALA A 31 -11.67 -8.85 25.90
CA ALA A 31 -11.97 -10.23 26.29
C ALA A 31 -11.38 -11.26 25.32
N ASP A 32 -11.28 -10.92 24.04
CA ASP A 32 -10.76 -11.78 22.99
C ASP A 32 -10.08 -10.99 21.86
N VAL A 33 -9.53 -11.72 20.89
CA VAL A 33 -8.78 -11.18 19.76
C VAL A 33 -9.65 -10.33 18.83
N ASP A 34 -10.92 -10.68 18.64
CA ASP A 34 -11.79 -10.00 17.68
C ASP A 34 -12.21 -8.65 18.24
N GLU A 35 -12.62 -8.63 19.51
CA GLU A 35 -12.87 -7.39 20.26
C GLU A 35 -11.60 -6.53 20.28
N ALA A 36 -10.45 -7.12 20.63
CA ALA A 36 -9.18 -6.40 20.67
C ALA A 36 -8.83 -5.73 19.34
N TYR A 37 -9.02 -6.45 18.22
CA TYR A 37 -8.74 -5.93 16.89
C TYR A 37 -9.61 -4.72 16.56
N PHE A 38 -10.93 -4.82 16.75
CA PHE A 38 -11.84 -3.73 16.41
C PHE A 38 -11.69 -2.51 17.33
N GLU A 39 -11.51 -2.72 18.63
CA GLU A 39 -11.25 -1.63 19.58
C GLU A 39 -9.93 -0.94 19.27
N ALA A 40 -8.87 -1.71 18.99
CA ALA A 40 -7.59 -1.16 18.58
C ALA A 40 -7.69 -0.35 17.28
N LYS A 41 -8.44 -0.80 16.25
CA LYS A 41 -8.62 -0.01 15.01
C LYS A 41 -9.26 1.35 15.31
N ALA A 42 -10.29 1.37 16.16
CA ALA A 42 -10.99 2.60 16.53
C ALA A 42 -10.06 3.56 17.29
N GLU A 43 -9.35 3.07 18.30
CA GLU A 43 -8.40 3.86 19.08
C GLU A 43 -7.24 4.35 18.22
N TRP A 44 -6.66 3.48 17.38
CA TRP A 44 -5.59 3.79 16.45
C TRP A 44 -5.99 4.90 15.48
N ARG A 45 -7.14 4.78 14.81
CA ARG A 45 -7.62 5.77 13.84
C ARG A 45 -7.74 7.15 14.47
N ARG A 46 -8.25 7.22 15.71
CA ARG A 46 -8.35 8.46 16.49
C ARG A 46 -6.97 9.02 16.82
N LEU A 47 -6.11 8.23 17.45
CA LEU A 47 -4.79 8.68 17.93
C LEU A 47 -3.85 9.05 16.78
N ARG A 48 -3.82 8.27 15.69
CA ARG A 48 -3.06 8.59 14.48
C ARG A 48 -3.57 9.84 13.79
N GLY A 49 -4.90 9.99 13.70
CA GLY A 49 -5.49 11.20 13.15
C GLY A 49 -5.06 12.46 13.90
N LEU A 50 -5.02 12.40 15.24
CA LEU A 50 -4.53 13.48 16.10
C LEU A 50 -3.03 13.75 15.94
N GLU A 51 -2.21 12.69 15.84
CA GLU A 51 -0.76 12.84 15.66
C GLU A 51 -0.40 13.49 14.31
N LEU A 52 -1.09 13.09 13.24
CA LEU A 52 -0.88 13.61 11.89
C LEU A 52 -1.40 15.06 11.71
N GLY A 53 -2.01 15.65 12.74
CA GLY A 53 -2.40 17.05 12.79
C GLY A 53 -3.42 17.44 11.72
N GLU A 54 -3.40 18.68 11.23
CA GLU A 54 -4.27 19.07 10.12
C GLU A 54 -3.74 18.56 8.77
N PRO A 55 -4.61 18.01 7.91
CA PRO A 55 -4.19 17.57 6.58
C PRO A 55 -3.71 18.73 5.71
N ARG A 56 -2.57 18.53 5.03
CA ARG A 56 -2.00 19.52 4.10
C ARG A 56 -1.66 18.86 2.76
N PRO A 57 -1.91 19.55 1.64
CA PRO A 57 -1.44 19.09 0.35
C PRO A 57 0.11 19.09 0.34
N PRO A 58 0.74 18.14 -0.37
CA PRO A 58 2.19 18.15 -0.53
C PRO A 58 2.65 19.33 -1.42
N ASP A 59 3.91 19.71 -1.27
CA ASP A 59 4.52 20.85 -1.99
C ASP A 59 4.81 20.54 -3.49
N GLY A 60 4.43 19.35 -3.97
CA GLY A 60 4.59 18.90 -5.35
C GLY A 60 4.81 17.39 -5.44
N GLY A 61 4.79 16.83 -6.65
CA GLY A 61 4.99 15.40 -6.86
C GLY A 61 3.73 14.56 -6.69
N VAL A 62 3.87 13.26 -6.97
CA VAL A 62 2.90 12.27 -6.50
C VAL A 62 2.99 12.24 -4.96
N PRO A 63 1.87 12.35 -4.23
CA PRO A 63 1.92 12.29 -2.76
C PRO A 63 2.48 10.95 -2.28
N GLY A 64 3.15 10.95 -1.13
CA GLY A 64 3.77 9.75 -0.59
C GLY A 64 4.42 9.97 0.77
N ALA A 65 5.02 8.90 1.31
CA ALA A 65 5.91 9.00 2.47
C ALA A 65 7.35 8.77 2.07
N THR A 66 8.27 9.51 2.70
CA THR A 66 9.71 9.34 2.49
C THR A 66 10.33 8.60 3.66
N VAL A 67 11.11 7.55 3.37
CA VAL A 67 11.95 6.84 4.33
C VAL A 67 13.40 6.92 3.87
N VAL A 68 14.32 7.22 4.80
CA VAL A 68 15.76 7.20 4.51
C VAL A 68 16.33 5.89 5.01
N VAL A 69 16.90 5.08 4.10
CA VAL A 69 17.60 3.82 4.41
C VAL A 69 19.03 3.94 3.91
N ASP A 70 20.03 3.80 4.79
CA ASP A 70 21.46 3.91 4.47
C ASP A 70 21.80 5.11 3.57
N GLY A 71 21.30 6.28 3.98
CA GLY A 71 21.51 7.57 3.31
C GLY A 71 20.75 7.75 2.00
N ARG A 72 19.98 6.76 1.52
CA ARG A 72 19.14 6.88 0.31
C ARG A 72 17.70 7.17 0.68
N ARG A 73 17.06 8.11 -0.03
CA ARG A 73 15.64 8.40 0.12
C ARG A 73 14.81 7.44 -0.73
N PHE A 74 13.80 6.87 -0.11
CA PHE A 74 12.75 6.06 -0.74
C PHE A 74 11.43 6.81 -0.56
N HIS A 75 10.81 7.21 -1.67
CA HIS A 75 9.49 7.81 -1.71
C HIS A 75 8.47 6.73 -2.06
N VAL A 76 7.55 6.44 -1.15
CA VAL A 76 6.46 5.49 -1.37
C VAL A 76 5.21 6.27 -1.73
N ASN A 77 4.91 6.30 -3.03
CA ASN A 77 3.85 7.09 -3.64
C ASN A 77 2.59 6.23 -3.83
N GLY A 78 1.50 6.60 -3.17
CA GLY A 78 0.22 5.88 -3.21
C GLY A 78 -0.72 6.36 -4.32
N VAL A 79 -1.24 5.46 -5.15
CA VAL A 79 -2.15 5.75 -6.28
C VAL A 79 -3.47 4.98 -6.19
N THR A 80 -4.47 5.31 -7.01
CA THR A 80 -5.81 4.67 -6.91
C THR A 80 -5.93 3.36 -7.69
N HIS A 81 -5.16 3.18 -8.76
CA HIS A 81 -5.33 2.12 -9.78
C HIS A 81 -6.61 2.22 -10.62
N ALA A 82 -7.24 3.40 -10.67
CA ALA A 82 -8.52 3.57 -11.36
C ALA A 82 -8.40 3.70 -12.90
N ASP A 83 -7.18 3.74 -13.44
CA ASP A 83 -6.85 3.96 -14.86
C ASP A 83 -7.65 5.09 -15.54
N THR A 84 -7.92 6.17 -14.81
CA THR A 84 -8.57 7.33 -15.40
C THR A 84 -7.58 8.12 -16.27
N ARG A 85 -8.12 8.88 -17.24
CA ARG A 85 -7.29 9.81 -18.04
C ARG A 85 -6.57 10.84 -17.18
N ALA A 86 -7.23 11.32 -16.12
CA ALA A 86 -6.66 12.32 -15.21
C ALA A 86 -5.50 11.74 -14.42
N GLU A 87 -5.68 10.56 -13.80
CA GLU A 87 -4.62 9.88 -13.07
C GLU A 87 -3.45 9.50 -13.98
N ARG A 88 -3.73 8.95 -15.17
CA ARG A 88 -2.71 8.61 -16.16
C ARG A 88 -1.86 9.81 -16.58
N ALA A 89 -2.49 10.96 -16.86
CA ALA A 89 -1.76 12.18 -17.19
C ALA A 89 -0.88 12.66 -16.02
N PHE A 90 -1.48 12.74 -14.83
CA PHE A 90 -0.79 13.17 -13.61
C PHE A 90 0.43 12.30 -13.28
N LEU A 91 0.27 10.98 -13.28
CA LEU A 91 1.35 10.05 -12.95
C LEU A 91 2.46 10.09 -13.99
N ARG A 92 2.13 10.11 -15.28
CA ARG A 92 3.13 10.12 -16.36
C ARG A 92 3.93 11.42 -16.40
N GLU A 93 3.31 12.56 -16.07
CA GLU A 93 4.01 13.84 -15.94
C GLU A 93 5.06 13.78 -14.82
N HIS A 94 4.65 13.40 -13.61
CA HIS A 94 5.54 13.38 -12.45
C HIS A 94 6.63 12.31 -12.56
N VAL A 95 6.29 11.11 -13.02
CA VAL A 95 7.26 10.03 -13.23
C VAL A 95 8.30 10.41 -14.28
N ARG A 96 7.90 11.13 -15.36
CA ARG A 96 8.89 11.66 -16.30
C ARG A 96 9.85 12.65 -15.60
N GLY A 97 9.32 13.54 -14.77
CA GLY A 97 10.14 14.46 -13.97
C GLY A 97 11.14 13.74 -13.05
N TYR A 98 10.74 12.63 -12.42
CA TYR A 98 11.64 11.81 -11.60
C TYR A 98 12.77 11.20 -12.45
N LEU A 99 12.43 10.63 -13.61
CA LEU A 99 13.42 10.05 -14.52
C LEU A 99 14.40 11.11 -15.06
N ASP A 100 13.89 12.29 -15.43
CA ASP A 100 14.71 13.41 -15.90
C ASP A 100 15.66 13.93 -14.79
N ALA A 101 15.29 13.77 -13.52
CA ALA A 101 16.14 14.07 -12.37
C ALA A 101 17.19 12.98 -12.06
N GLY A 102 17.16 11.85 -12.78
CA GLY A 102 18.05 10.71 -12.56
C GLY A 102 17.59 9.77 -11.43
N ASP A 103 16.36 9.90 -10.96
CA ASP A 103 15.79 9.01 -9.95
C ASP A 103 15.41 7.64 -10.56
N VAL A 104 15.27 6.64 -9.69
CA VAL A 104 14.83 5.29 -10.09
C VAL A 104 13.37 5.09 -9.70
N VAL A 105 12.57 4.54 -10.61
CA VAL A 105 11.13 4.31 -10.39
C VAL A 105 10.81 2.82 -10.45
N TYR A 106 10.37 2.27 -9.31
CA TYR A 106 9.75 0.95 -9.20
C TYR A 106 8.24 1.11 -9.07
N CYS A 107 7.45 0.19 -9.62
CA CYS A 107 6.00 0.20 -9.46
C CYS A 107 5.42 -1.21 -9.37
N GLU A 108 4.21 -1.33 -8.83
CA GLU A 108 3.47 -2.60 -8.86
C GLU A 108 3.28 -3.10 -10.30
N GLN A 109 3.20 -4.43 -10.46
CA GLN A 109 3.04 -5.05 -11.78
C GLN A 109 1.84 -4.51 -12.57
N GLY A 110 0.68 -4.38 -11.92
CA GLY A 110 -0.53 -3.80 -12.53
C GLY A 110 -0.31 -2.35 -12.97
N VAL A 111 0.27 -1.53 -12.09
CA VAL A 111 0.60 -0.12 -12.35
C VAL A 111 1.52 0.03 -13.55
N ARG A 112 2.53 -0.84 -13.70
CA ARG A 112 3.41 -0.84 -14.87
C ARG A 112 2.61 -1.02 -16.17
N GLY A 113 1.79 -2.08 -16.23
CA GLY A 113 1.03 -2.43 -17.43
C GLY A 113 0.04 -1.34 -17.83
N MET A 114 -0.62 -0.76 -16.82
CA MET A 114 -1.58 0.34 -16.98
C MET A 114 -0.89 1.61 -17.46
N TYR A 115 0.08 2.16 -16.72
CA TYR A 115 0.52 3.54 -16.91
C TYR A 115 1.89 3.71 -17.58
N PHE A 116 2.78 2.73 -17.51
CA PHE A 116 4.22 2.92 -17.76
C PHE A 116 4.87 1.87 -18.66
N ARG A 117 4.07 1.12 -19.42
CA ARG A 117 4.57 0.07 -20.33
C ARG A 117 5.62 0.57 -21.33
N ASP A 118 5.50 1.83 -21.73
CA ASP A 118 6.38 2.52 -22.68
C ASP A 118 7.56 3.26 -22.01
N PHE A 119 7.68 3.24 -20.68
CA PHE A 119 8.76 3.92 -19.96
C PHE A 119 9.90 2.96 -19.66
N ALA A 120 11.00 3.08 -20.41
CA ALA A 120 12.19 2.23 -20.23
C ALA A 120 12.85 2.38 -18.85
N GLY A 121 12.74 3.56 -18.21
CA GLY A 121 13.32 3.85 -16.89
C GLY A 121 12.42 3.51 -15.69
N VAL A 122 11.21 2.99 -15.93
CA VAL A 122 10.34 2.47 -14.88
C VAL A 122 10.50 0.96 -14.84
N TYR A 123 10.43 0.34 -13.66
CA TYR A 123 10.57 -1.11 -13.47
C TYR A 123 9.40 -1.67 -12.68
N GLY A 124 8.82 -2.77 -13.15
CA GLY A 124 7.77 -3.48 -12.41
C GLY A 124 8.40 -4.37 -11.35
N MET A 125 7.94 -4.25 -10.12
CA MET A 125 8.26 -5.21 -9.05
C MET A 125 7.67 -6.57 -9.40
N ASP A 126 8.09 -7.64 -8.73
CA ASP A 126 7.54 -8.99 -8.96
C ASP A 126 6.49 -9.39 -7.92
N ASP A 127 5.81 -8.39 -7.37
CA ASP A 127 5.02 -8.48 -6.15
C ASP A 127 3.79 -9.39 -6.30
N TYR A 128 3.00 -9.23 -7.37
CA TYR A 128 1.79 -10.03 -7.59
C TYR A 128 2.11 -11.47 -8.02
N ARG A 129 3.06 -11.66 -8.94
CA ARG A 129 3.55 -12.99 -9.34
C ARG A 129 4.13 -13.76 -8.17
N TRP A 130 4.86 -13.07 -7.28
CA TRP A 130 5.34 -13.65 -6.03
C TRP A 130 4.18 -14.10 -5.13
N ALA A 131 3.13 -13.28 -4.98
CA ALA A 131 1.96 -13.65 -4.17
C ALA A 131 1.27 -14.91 -4.71
N LEU A 132 1.04 -14.99 -6.02
CA LEU A 132 0.43 -16.17 -6.65
C LEU A 132 1.27 -17.44 -6.46
N ARG A 133 2.60 -17.35 -6.65
CA ARG A 133 3.51 -18.48 -6.37
C ARG A 133 3.50 -18.89 -4.89
N GLU A 134 3.35 -17.93 -3.98
CA GLU A 134 3.22 -18.22 -2.55
C GLU A 134 1.89 -18.89 -2.19
N CYS A 135 0.78 -18.53 -2.85
CA CYS A 135 -0.49 -19.23 -2.71
C CYS A 135 -0.33 -20.69 -3.15
N GLU A 136 0.20 -20.92 -4.36
CA GLU A 136 0.46 -22.25 -4.91
C GLU A 136 1.36 -23.09 -3.98
N ARG A 137 2.49 -22.52 -3.53
CA ARG A 137 3.44 -23.20 -2.64
C ARG A 137 2.81 -23.62 -1.31
N ARG A 138 1.79 -22.91 -0.85
CA ARG A 138 1.09 -23.20 0.42
C ARG A 138 -0.15 -24.07 0.22
N GLY A 139 -0.47 -24.48 -1.01
CA GLY A 139 -1.68 -25.23 -1.31
C GLY A 139 -2.96 -24.44 -1.01
N ILE A 140 -2.89 -23.11 -1.08
CA ILE A 140 -4.07 -22.25 -1.00
C ILE A 140 -4.69 -22.28 -2.40
N GLU A 141 -5.93 -22.77 -2.50
CA GLU A 141 -6.70 -22.69 -3.75
C GLU A 141 -6.79 -21.21 -4.11
N SER A 142 -6.10 -20.81 -5.19
CA SER A 142 -6.23 -19.44 -5.65
C SER A 142 -7.54 -19.32 -6.37
N HIS A 143 -8.36 -18.38 -5.94
CA HIS A 143 -9.59 -18.10 -6.63
C HIS A 143 -9.38 -17.21 -7.87
N VAL A 144 -8.15 -16.78 -8.15
CA VAL A 144 -7.80 -15.98 -9.33
C VAL A 144 -7.48 -16.91 -10.52
N ASP A 145 -8.48 -17.25 -11.32
CA ASP A 145 -8.28 -17.99 -12.59
C ASP A 145 -8.01 -17.02 -13.76
N GLY A 146 -6.85 -17.09 -14.42
CA GLY A 146 -6.62 -16.44 -15.73
C GLY A 146 -5.31 -15.65 -15.95
N ASP A 147 -5.11 -15.18 -17.18
CA ASP A 147 -3.97 -14.32 -17.58
C ASP A 147 -4.02 -13.01 -16.76
N PRO A 148 -2.98 -12.64 -15.98
CA PRO A 148 -3.11 -11.70 -14.85
C PRO A 148 -3.44 -10.25 -15.20
N PHE A 149 -3.61 -9.90 -16.49
CA PHE A 149 -3.74 -8.52 -16.95
C PHE A 149 -4.92 -8.27 -17.90
N ASP A 150 -5.69 -9.30 -18.26
CA ASP A 150 -7.01 -9.11 -18.88
C ASP A 150 -8.16 -9.33 -17.88
N SER A 151 -7.92 -10.04 -16.75
CA SER A 151 -8.95 -10.35 -15.74
C SER A 151 -8.75 -9.72 -14.36
N LEU A 152 -7.81 -8.77 -14.18
CA LEU A 152 -7.63 -8.03 -12.91
C LEU A 152 -8.83 -7.13 -12.53
N ALA A 153 -9.91 -7.19 -13.31
CA ALA A 153 -11.19 -6.56 -13.07
C ALA A 153 -12.35 -7.55 -12.87
N GLU A 154 -12.15 -8.86 -13.01
CA GLU A 154 -13.24 -9.83 -12.89
C GLU A 154 -12.79 -11.10 -12.14
N ASP A 155 -13.35 -11.24 -10.94
CA ASP A 155 -13.59 -12.46 -10.17
C ASP A 155 -12.37 -13.11 -9.49
N VAL A 156 -12.30 -13.03 -8.16
CA VAL A 156 -13.14 -13.83 -7.28
C VAL A 156 -13.18 -13.22 -5.87
N GLY A 157 -14.25 -12.47 -5.66
CA GLY A 157 -14.86 -12.02 -4.40
C GLY A 157 -16.23 -11.38 -4.68
N ASP A 158 -16.70 -11.46 -5.93
CA ASP A 158 -17.08 -10.22 -6.63
C ASP A 158 -18.56 -9.95 -6.66
N LEU A 159 -19.45 -10.86 -6.26
CA LEU A 159 -20.85 -10.46 -6.12
C LEU A 159 -21.06 -9.53 -4.92
N ALA A 160 -20.36 -9.76 -3.81
CA ALA A 160 -20.52 -8.96 -2.59
C ALA A 160 -19.79 -7.62 -2.72
N SER A 161 -18.56 -7.62 -3.26
CA SER A 161 -17.79 -6.40 -3.49
C SER A 161 -18.37 -5.54 -4.61
N GLU A 162 -18.80 -6.11 -5.74
CA GLU A 162 -19.50 -5.36 -6.80
C GLU A 162 -20.84 -4.82 -6.29
N PHE A 163 -21.61 -5.60 -5.54
CA PHE A 163 -22.85 -5.14 -4.93
C PHE A 163 -22.61 -4.05 -3.88
N GLN A 164 -21.54 -4.16 -3.10
CA GLN A 164 -21.14 -3.14 -2.13
C GLN A 164 -20.69 -1.86 -2.83
N GLU A 165 -19.88 -1.93 -3.88
CA GLU A 165 -19.49 -0.78 -4.69
C GLU A 165 -20.71 -0.15 -5.37
N ALA A 166 -21.65 -0.95 -5.89
CA ALA A 166 -22.90 -0.46 -6.44
C ALA A 166 -23.78 0.22 -5.37
N ALA A 167 -23.85 -0.34 -4.16
CA ALA A 167 -24.54 0.28 -3.04
C ALA A 167 -23.86 1.60 -2.64
N PHE A 168 -22.54 1.64 -2.58
CA PHE A 168 -21.77 2.85 -2.31
C PHE A 168 -21.97 3.92 -3.39
N ALA A 169 -21.92 3.53 -4.67
CA ALA A 169 -22.20 4.44 -5.78
C ALA A 169 -23.62 5.01 -5.71
N LEU A 170 -24.62 4.20 -5.35
CA LEU A 170 -26.00 4.64 -5.15
C LEU A 170 -26.13 5.64 -3.98
N VAL A 171 -25.41 5.39 -2.89
CA VAL A 171 -25.36 6.27 -1.73
C VAL A 171 -24.71 7.61 -2.09
N ASP A 172 -23.54 7.60 -2.74
CA ASP A 172 -22.82 8.82 -3.15
C ASP A 172 -23.65 9.64 -4.16
N ALA A 173 -24.28 9.00 -5.14
CA ALA A 173 -25.19 9.65 -6.10
C ALA A 173 -26.43 10.28 -5.43
N SER A 174 -26.87 9.75 -4.30
CA SER A 174 -28.00 10.28 -3.52
C SER A 174 -27.60 11.48 -2.64
N GLY A 175 -26.30 11.72 -2.43
CA GLY A 175 -25.75 12.79 -1.60
C GLY A 175 -26.13 14.19 -2.10
N ASP A 176 -26.25 14.39 -3.41
CA ASP A 176 -26.69 15.66 -4.02
C ASP A 176 -28.13 16.01 -3.66
N ARG A 177 -28.96 15.01 -3.32
CA ARG A 177 -30.38 15.17 -2.99
C ARG A 177 -30.65 15.28 -1.50
N PHE A 178 -29.87 14.58 -0.67
CA PHE A 178 -30.14 14.44 0.78
C PHE A 178 -29.03 15.01 1.69
N GLY A 179 -27.90 15.44 1.10
CA GLY A 179 -26.80 16.09 1.78
C GLY A 179 -25.75 15.14 2.38
N ARG A 180 -24.52 15.65 2.55
CA ARG A 180 -23.33 14.86 2.94
C ARG A 180 -23.45 14.08 4.25
N ARG A 181 -24.15 14.61 5.26
CA ARG A 181 -24.32 13.90 6.55
C ARG A 181 -25.18 12.66 6.45
N PHE A 182 -26.22 12.71 5.61
CA PHE A 182 -27.10 11.56 5.36
C PHE A 182 -26.33 10.48 4.60
N GLU A 183 -25.56 10.90 3.60
CA GLU A 183 -24.68 10.04 2.82
C GLU A 183 -23.63 9.32 3.68
N GLU A 184 -22.94 10.05 4.56
CA GLU A 184 -21.97 9.48 5.51
C GLU A 184 -22.62 8.46 6.46
N ALA A 185 -23.81 8.75 6.98
CA ALA A 185 -24.53 7.84 7.85
C ALA A 185 -25.00 6.57 7.11
N LEU A 186 -25.56 6.73 5.91
CA LEU A 186 -26.04 5.61 5.11
C LEU A 186 -24.88 4.73 4.61
N GLY A 187 -23.77 5.34 4.22
CA GLY A 187 -22.56 4.63 3.84
C GLY A 187 -21.91 3.88 5.01
N ALA A 188 -21.96 4.44 6.23
CA ALA A 188 -21.52 3.72 7.43
C ALA A 188 -22.39 2.49 7.71
N VAL A 189 -23.72 2.62 7.59
CA VAL A 189 -24.65 1.49 7.73
C VAL A 189 -24.40 0.45 6.63
N ALA A 190 -24.18 0.87 5.38
CA ALA A 190 -23.83 -0.05 4.29
C ALA A 190 -22.50 -0.76 4.55
N SER A 191 -21.48 -0.05 5.04
CA SER A 191 -20.17 -0.65 5.39
C SER A 191 -20.29 -1.63 6.55
N GLU A 192 -21.19 -1.40 7.51
CA GLU A 192 -21.45 -2.33 8.61
C GLU A 192 -22.28 -3.54 8.17
N PHE A 193 -23.26 -3.32 7.30
CA PHE A 193 -24.18 -4.36 6.83
C PHE A 193 -23.55 -5.28 5.78
N PHE A 194 -22.69 -4.75 4.91
CA PHE A 194 -22.01 -5.51 3.86
C PHE A 194 -20.57 -5.90 4.22
N GLY A 195 -19.95 -5.19 5.17
CA GLY A 195 -18.54 -5.41 5.51
C GLY A 195 -18.30 -6.72 6.25
N SER A 196 -17.49 -7.58 5.66
CA SER A 196 -16.93 -8.77 6.29
C SER A 196 -15.75 -8.45 7.21
N HIS A 197 -15.26 -9.47 7.95
CA HIS A 197 -14.06 -9.35 8.78
C HIS A 197 -12.81 -9.00 7.95
N THR A 198 -12.78 -9.36 6.67
CA THR A 198 -11.69 -9.07 5.73
C THR A 198 -11.78 -7.65 5.17
N ASP A 199 -12.98 -7.15 4.87
CA ASP A 199 -13.18 -5.77 4.36
C ASP A 199 -12.66 -4.70 5.33
N ARG A 200 -12.73 -4.96 6.64
CA ARG A 200 -12.18 -4.05 7.65
C ARG A 200 -10.65 -4.07 7.67
N ALA A 201 -10.02 -5.20 7.34
CA ALA A 201 -8.57 -5.35 7.29
C ALA A 201 -7.94 -4.82 6.00
N THR A 202 -8.73 -4.70 4.92
CA THR A 202 -8.35 -4.03 3.67
C THR A 202 -8.82 -2.57 3.60
N ALA A 203 -9.57 -2.11 4.60
CA ALA A 203 -10.16 -0.79 4.66
C ALA A 203 -11.07 -0.48 3.44
N SER A 204 -11.85 -1.48 3.03
CA SER A 204 -12.86 -1.42 1.97
C SER A 204 -14.17 -0.77 2.48
N ASP A 205 -14.10 0.34 3.22
CA ASP A 205 -15.27 1.07 3.71
C ASP A 205 -15.72 2.19 2.76
N PHE A 206 -16.93 2.72 2.97
CA PHE A 206 -17.50 3.77 2.12
C PHE A 206 -16.63 5.03 2.07
N ALA A 207 -15.93 5.38 3.15
CA ALA A 207 -15.07 6.56 3.15
C ALA A 207 -13.85 6.37 2.24
N SER A 208 -13.27 5.16 2.20
CA SER A 208 -12.17 4.87 1.28
C SER A 208 -12.64 4.88 -0.18
N PHE A 209 -13.81 4.31 -0.47
CA PHE A 209 -14.45 4.36 -1.78
C PHE A 209 -14.59 5.81 -2.29
N ARG A 210 -15.20 6.70 -1.50
CA ARG A 210 -15.37 8.11 -1.88
C ARG A 210 -14.05 8.84 -2.10
N LEU A 211 -13.04 8.55 -1.29
CA LEU A 211 -11.72 9.15 -1.43
C LEU A 211 -11.02 8.65 -2.69
N ARG A 212 -11.20 7.36 -3.03
CA ARG A 212 -10.69 6.75 -4.26
C ARG A 212 -11.33 7.40 -5.48
N GLU A 213 -12.66 7.49 -5.54
CA GLU A 213 -13.38 8.12 -6.66
C GLU A 213 -12.96 9.58 -6.87
N ARG A 214 -12.86 10.35 -5.78
CA ARG A 214 -12.39 11.74 -5.86
C ARG A 214 -10.95 11.85 -6.34
N ALA A 215 -10.06 10.97 -5.86
CA ALA A 215 -8.66 10.98 -6.28
C ALA A 215 -8.46 10.46 -7.71
N ALA A 216 -9.30 9.54 -8.16
CA ALA A 216 -9.33 9.07 -9.54
C ALA A 216 -9.78 10.17 -10.51
N ALA A 217 -10.76 10.98 -10.12
CA ALA A 217 -11.23 12.13 -10.90
C ALA A 217 -10.27 13.33 -10.82
N ASP A 218 -9.70 13.61 -9.66
CA ASP A 218 -8.76 14.69 -9.38
C ASP A 218 -7.56 14.17 -8.56
N PRO A 219 -6.46 13.77 -9.25
CA PRO A 219 -5.26 13.25 -8.61
C PRO A 219 -4.58 14.20 -7.62
N SER A 220 -4.89 15.51 -7.66
CA SER A 220 -4.39 16.46 -6.65
C SER A 220 -4.92 16.15 -5.24
N THR A 221 -5.94 15.29 -5.13
CA THR A 221 -6.53 14.85 -3.86
C THR A 221 -6.01 13.50 -3.35
N LEU A 222 -5.08 12.85 -4.07
CA LEU A 222 -4.46 11.56 -3.68
C LEU A 222 -3.93 11.55 -2.24
N TRP A 223 -3.38 12.67 -1.77
CA TRP A 223 -2.86 12.78 -0.40
C TRP A 223 -3.94 12.56 0.67
N ARG A 224 -5.22 12.83 0.38
CA ARG A 224 -6.34 12.56 1.30
C ARG A 224 -6.60 11.07 1.43
N LEU A 225 -6.56 10.34 0.31
CA LEU A 225 -6.72 8.90 0.27
C LEU A 225 -5.57 8.21 1.04
N GLN A 226 -4.33 8.62 0.79
CA GLN A 226 -3.18 8.07 1.52
C GLN A 226 -3.27 8.34 3.02
N ARG A 227 -3.65 9.57 3.41
CA ARG A 227 -3.85 9.91 4.82
C ARG A 227 -4.92 9.05 5.48
N TYR A 228 -5.99 8.71 4.76
CA TYR A 228 -6.99 7.78 5.27
C TYR A 228 -6.37 6.42 5.58
N TYR A 229 -5.59 5.83 4.66
CA TYR A 229 -4.96 4.53 4.88
C TYR A 229 -3.90 4.56 6.00
N GLU A 230 -3.17 5.68 6.18
CA GLU A 230 -2.26 5.85 7.33
C GLU A 230 -2.97 5.82 8.70
N CYS A 231 -4.29 6.06 8.72
CA CYS A 231 -5.12 5.99 9.92
C CYS A 231 -5.97 4.72 9.98
N ALA A 232 -6.16 4.03 8.86
CA ALA A 232 -7.04 2.88 8.76
C ALA A 232 -6.36 1.57 9.17
N PHE A 233 -5.06 1.41 8.89
CA PHE A 233 -4.35 0.16 9.17
C PHE A 233 -3.58 0.20 10.49
N LEU A 234 -3.76 -0.84 11.30
CA LEU A 234 -2.89 -1.17 12.43
C LEU A 234 -1.48 -1.54 11.94
N PRO A 235 -0.50 -1.75 12.85
CA PRO A 235 0.82 -2.23 12.46
C PRO A 235 0.74 -3.50 11.60
N GLN A 236 1.58 -3.56 10.56
CA GLN A 236 1.55 -4.61 9.54
C GLN A 236 1.57 -6.06 10.09
N PRO A 237 2.33 -6.41 11.15
CA PRO A 237 2.28 -7.77 11.69
C PRO A 237 0.89 -8.17 12.16
N VAL A 238 0.17 -7.24 12.80
CA VAL A 238 -1.20 -7.45 13.31
C VAL A 238 -2.18 -7.59 12.16
N GLU A 239 -2.15 -6.68 11.18
CA GLU A 239 -3.04 -6.74 10.01
C GLU A 239 -2.83 -8.03 9.19
N ARG A 240 -1.56 -8.46 9.03
CA ARG A 240 -1.23 -9.72 8.36
C ARG A 240 -1.69 -10.92 9.15
N GLU A 241 -1.52 -10.92 10.46
CA GLU A 241 -1.95 -12.03 11.29
C GLU A 241 -3.48 -12.16 11.31
N TRP A 242 -4.20 -11.04 11.34
CA TRP A 242 -5.65 -11.01 11.19
C TRP A 242 -6.10 -11.62 9.87
N LEU A 243 -5.55 -11.15 8.75
CA LEU A 243 -5.91 -11.72 7.44
C LEU A 243 -5.53 -13.19 7.34
N ARG A 244 -4.34 -13.62 7.80
CA ARG A 244 -3.95 -15.03 7.72
C ARG A 244 -4.90 -15.97 8.45
N ARG A 245 -5.64 -15.50 9.46
CA ARG A 245 -6.63 -16.28 10.20
C ARG A 245 -7.98 -16.37 9.49
N HIS A 246 -8.33 -15.36 8.70
CA HIS A 246 -9.66 -15.22 8.09
C HIS A 246 -9.66 -15.51 6.58
N ASP A 247 -8.61 -15.07 5.89
CA ASP A 247 -8.40 -15.22 4.46
C ASP A 247 -6.88 -15.21 4.13
N PRO A 248 -6.24 -16.39 4.12
CA PRO A 248 -4.82 -16.54 3.81
C PRO A 248 -4.43 -16.13 2.39
N GLU A 249 -5.34 -16.23 1.41
CA GLU A 249 -5.08 -15.77 0.04
C GLU A 249 -5.03 -14.24 0.03
N LEU A 250 -6.04 -13.59 0.61
CA LEU A 250 -6.12 -12.15 0.71
C LEU A 250 -4.92 -11.56 1.47
N GLU A 251 -4.42 -12.23 2.52
CA GLU A 251 -3.17 -11.84 3.19
C GLU A 251 -2.00 -11.73 2.22
N LEU A 252 -1.86 -12.71 1.33
CA LEU A 252 -0.77 -12.78 0.37
C LEU A 252 -0.91 -11.72 -0.72
N VAL A 253 -2.09 -11.57 -1.30
CA VAL A 253 -2.33 -10.61 -2.40
C VAL A 253 -2.51 -9.17 -1.94
N THR A 254 -2.55 -8.90 -0.62
CA THR A 254 -2.61 -7.55 -0.04
C THR A 254 -1.39 -7.23 0.86
N HIS A 255 -1.45 -7.52 2.16
CA HIS A 255 -0.47 -7.03 3.13
C HIS A 255 0.89 -7.73 3.05
N ALA A 256 0.97 -8.99 2.60
CA ALA A 256 2.26 -9.66 2.42
C ALA A 256 3.07 -9.06 1.26
N ARG A 257 2.40 -8.61 0.19
CA ARG A 257 3.04 -7.90 -0.93
C ARG A 257 3.77 -6.64 -0.49
N ASN A 258 3.34 -5.99 0.59
CA ASN A 258 4.02 -4.81 1.14
C ASN A 258 5.48 -5.11 1.51
N ALA A 259 5.74 -6.28 2.12
CA ALA A 259 7.09 -6.71 2.45
C ALA A 259 7.89 -6.98 1.17
N ARG A 260 7.26 -7.68 0.20
CA ARG A 260 7.89 -8.03 -1.06
C ARG A 260 8.32 -6.80 -1.87
N MET A 261 7.46 -5.80 -1.96
CA MET A 261 7.76 -4.52 -2.63
C MET A 261 8.92 -3.77 -1.97
N ALA A 262 8.95 -3.72 -0.64
CA ALA A 262 10.07 -3.11 0.08
C ALA A 262 11.38 -3.86 -0.15
N ASP A 263 11.37 -5.20 -0.10
CA ASP A 263 12.56 -6.02 -0.35
C ASP A 263 13.08 -5.85 -1.78
N TYR A 264 12.18 -5.85 -2.77
CA TYR A 264 12.52 -5.62 -4.17
C TYR A 264 13.23 -4.28 -4.33
N ALA A 265 12.64 -3.20 -3.80
CA ALA A 265 13.21 -1.86 -3.92
C ALA A 265 14.58 -1.76 -3.24
N ILE A 266 14.77 -2.36 -2.06
CA ILE A 266 16.07 -2.39 -1.37
C ILE A 266 17.10 -3.18 -2.19
N HIS A 267 16.76 -4.38 -2.64
CA HIS A 267 17.65 -5.25 -3.39
C HIS A 267 18.16 -4.58 -4.68
N HIS A 268 17.25 -4.01 -5.47
CA HIS A 268 17.61 -3.41 -6.75
C HIS A 268 18.25 -2.03 -6.59
N ALA A 269 17.94 -1.28 -5.52
CA ALA A 269 18.63 -0.03 -5.21
C ALA A 269 20.12 -0.25 -4.87
N GLU A 270 20.50 -1.41 -4.33
CA GLU A 270 21.89 -1.75 -4.03
C GLU A 270 22.66 -2.22 -5.24
N ALA A 271 22.05 -3.05 -6.09
CA ALA A 271 22.66 -3.49 -7.34
C ALA A 271 23.12 -2.30 -8.20
N SER A 272 22.35 -1.21 -8.21
CA SER A 272 22.75 0.04 -8.88
C SER A 272 23.97 0.72 -8.25
N ARG A 273 24.18 0.61 -6.92
CA ARG A 273 25.34 1.20 -6.23
C ARG A 273 26.64 0.43 -6.49
N THR A 274 26.57 -0.89 -6.59
CA THR A 274 27.77 -1.73 -6.81
C THR A 274 28.38 -1.60 -8.20
N VAL A 275 27.63 -1.10 -9.19
CA VAL A 275 28.18 -0.82 -10.53
C VAL A 275 29.11 0.40 -10.52
N ASP A 276 28.95 1.30 -9.54
CA ASP A 276 29.70 2.56 -9.45
C ASP A 276 30.98 2.48 -8.59
N GLY A 277 31.31 1.32 -8.00
CA GLY A 277 32.48 1.15 -7.15
C GLY A 277 32.95 -0.30 -7.02
N GLU A 278 34.06 -0.62 -7.70
CA GLU A 278 34.76 -1.92 -7.78
C GLU A 278 34.12 -3.01 -8.66
N SER A 279 34.76 -3.26 -9.80
CA SER A 279 34.53 -4.40 -10.68
C SER A 279 34.86 -5.71 -9.95
N VAL A 280 33.86 -6.56 -9.71
CA VAL A 280 34.09 -7.97 -9.36
C VAL A 280 34.41 -8.74 -10.65
N PRO A 281 35.59 -9.35 -10.80
CA PRO A 281 35.86 -10.19 -11.95
C PRO A 281 35.17 -11.54 -11.75
N GLY A 282 34.22 -11.87 -12.64
CA GLY A 282 33.69 -13.23 -12.76
C GLY A 282 32.18 -13.38 -12.60
N ARG A 283 31.40 -12.72 -13.44
CA ARG A 283 30.10 -13.24 -13.90
C ARG A 283 29.85 -12.71 -15.30
N GLU A 284 30.10 -13.55 -16.30
CA GLU A 284 29.60 -13.32 -17.65
C GLU A 284 28.07 -13.34 -17.60
N SER A 285 27.46 -12.16 -17.66
CA SER A 285 26.02 -12.02 -17.88
C SER A 285 25.71 -12.37 -19.32
N ALA A 286 25.16 -13.56 -19.54
CA ALA A 286 24.32 -13.81 -20.70
C ALA A 286 23.03 -13.01 -20.52
N HIS A 287 23.00 -11.79 -21.09
CA HIS A 287 21.87 -11.04 -21.65
C HIS A 287 22.29 -9.57 -21.72
N GLY A 288 22.84 -9.17 -22.87
CA GLY A 288 23.20 -7.80 -23.15
C GLY A 288 21.95 -6.95 -23.38
N ARG A 289 21.73 -5.97 -22.50
CA ARG A 289 21.19 -4.64 -22.82
C ARG A 289 21.83 -3.62 -21.87
N ASP A 290 22.61 -2.73 -22.47
CA ASP A 290 23.14 -1.44 -22.01
C ASP A 290 23.02 -1.14 -20.51
N GLY A 291 24.15 -1.29 -19.81
CA GLY A 291 24.32 -0.79 -18.46
C GLY A 291 24.35 0.74 -18.46
N ILE A 292 23.22 1.35 -18.10
CA ILE A 292 23.17 2.74 -17.67
C ILE A 292 23.55 2.76 -16.19
N ALA A 293 24.72 3.33 -15.89
CA ALA A 293 25.11 3.68 -14.53
C ALA A 293 24.11 4.70 -13.97
N VAL A 294 23.37 4.32 -12.91
CA VAL A 294 22.45 5.23 -12.22
C VAL A 294 23.13 5.71 -10.94
N SER A 295 23.81 6.85 -11.05
CA SER A 295 24.37 7.54 -9.89
C SER A 295 23.25 8.04 -8.97
N GLY A 296 23.24 7.61 -7.71
CA GLY A 296 22.84 8.41 -6.54
C GLY A 296 21.41 8.97 -6.40
N GLY A 297 20.52 8.83 -7.39
CA GLY A 297 19.15 9.37 -7.35
C GLY A 297 18.26 8.75 -6.27
N ASP A 298 17.18 9.47 -5.93
CA ASP A 298 16.15 8.95 -5.02
C ASP A 298 15.47 7.73 -5.64
N VAL A 299 14.84 6.90 -4.81
CA VAL A 299 14.03 5.76 -5.26
C VAL A 299 12.57 6.11 -5.07
N HIS A 300 11.76 5.99 -6.12
CA HIS A 300 10.31 6.16 -6.06
C HIS A 300 9.64 4.80 -6.25
N LEU A 301 8.74 4.44 -5.33
CA LEU A 301 7.86 3.30 -5.45
C LEU A 301 6.45 3.83 -5.76
N VAL A 302 5.87 3.44 -6.89
CA VAL A 302 4.47 3.76 -7.24
C VAL A 302 3.62 2.54 -6.96
N VAL A 303 2.83 2.62 -5.88
CA VAL A 303 2.04 1.53 -5.31
C VAL A 303 0.61 1.98 -5.08
N GLY A 304 -0.34 1.06 -4.95
CA GLY A 304 -1.70 1.35 -4.53
C GLY A 304 -1.69 2.06 -3.19
N ALA A 305 -2.60 3.03 -3.01
CA ALA A 305 -2.63 3.86 -1.82
C ALA A 305 -2.81 3.04 -0.53
N ALA A 306 -3.48 1.89 -0.60
CA ALA A 306 -3.62 0.95 0.52
C ALA A 306 -2.30 0.23 0.88
N HIS A 307 -1.40 0.02 -0.09
CA HIS A 307 -0.10 -0.62 0.13
C HIS A 307 0.93 0.34 0.74
N GLN A 308 0.80 1.64 0.49
CA GLN A 308 1.77 2.65 0.89
C GLN A 308 2.16 2.60 2.39
N PRO A 309 1.23 2.50 3.36
CA PRO A 309 1.59 2.44 4.78
C PRO A 309 2.39 1.19 5.13
N GLY A 310 2.06 0.05 4.49
CA GLY A 310 2.74 -1.20 4.74
C GLY A 310 4.14 -1.25 4.14
N VAL A 311 4.31 -0.76 2.91
CA VAL A 311 5.64 -0.66 2.27
C VAL A 311 6.54 0.27 3.08
N ARG A 312 6.01 1.43 3.49
CA ARG A 312 6.69 2.35 4.41
C ARG A 312 7.14 1.64 5.69
N TYR A 313 6.26 0.88 6.33
CA TYR A 313 6.56 0.14 7.55
C TYR A 313 7.79 -0.78 7.37
N TYR A 314 7.85 -1.55 6.27
CA TYR A 314 8.99 -2.45 6.04
C TYR A 314 10.29 -1.71 5.71
N LEU A 315 10.23 -0.58 4.99
CA LEU A 315 11.39 0.29 4.78
C LEU A 315 11.91 0.89 6.10
N GLU A 316 11.01 1.28 7.01
CA GLU A 316 11.39 1.77 8.34
C GLU A 316 12.09 0.68 9.18
N ARG A 317 11.73 -0.60 9.02
CA ARG A 317 12.44 -1.73 9.66
C ARG A 317 13.82 -1.97 9.07
N TYR A 318 14.01 -1.77 7.77
CA TYR A 318 15.36 -1.74 7.18
C TYR A 318 16.20 -0.61 7.77
N ARG A 319 15.64 0.61 7.85
CA ARG A 319 16.30 1.75 8.51
C ARG A 319 16.68 1.45 9.97
N GLY A 320 15.81 0.73 10.69
CA GLY A 320 16.03 0.34 12.09
C GLY A 320 16.96 -0.86 12.29
N GLY A 321 17.38 -1.54 11.23
CA GLY A 321 18.16 -2.78 11.31
C GLY A 321 17.36 -4.01 11.78
N GLU A 322 16.03 -3.88 11.87
CA GLU A 322 15.10 -4.95 12.31
C GLU A 322 14.75 -5.91 11.16
N ARG A 323 15.02 -5.51 9.91
CA ARG A 323 14.89 -6.33 8.70
C ARG A 323 16.22 -6.34 7.98
N THR A 324 16.66 -7.53 7.55
CA THR A 324 17.93 -7.71 6.85
C THR A 324 17.70 -7.98 5.37
N ARG A 325 18.75 -7.74 4.56
CA ARG A 325 18.72 -7.84 3.10
C ARG A 325 18.92 -9.26 2.57
N GLY A 326 19.29 -10.19 3.45
CA GLY A 326 19.59 -11.56 3.08
C GLY A 326 18.34 -12.32 2.66
N GLY A 327 18.49 -13.21 1.68
CA GLY A 327 17.45 -14.18 1.30
C GLY A 327 16.37 -13.65 0.36
N PHE A 328 16.51 -12.44 -0.20
CA PHE A 328 15.65 -12.01 -1.29
C PHE A 328 16.04 -12.69 -2.59
N GLU A 329 15.12 -13.48 -3.16
CA GLU A 329 15.25 -14.09 -4.48
C GLU A 329 14.18 -13.51 -5.41
N PRO A 330 14.55 -12.86 -6.53
CA PRO A 330 13.61 -12.38 -7.53
C PRO A 330 12.83 -13.53 -8.18
N VAL A 331 11.54 -13.30 -8.40
CA VAL A 331 10.69 -14.13 -9.25
C VAL A 331 10.97 -13.74 -10.69
N LEU A 332 11.79 -14.55 -11.36
CA LEU A 332 12.12 -14.37 -12.78
C LEU A 332 10.87 -14.54 -13.67
N GLU A 333 10.84 -13.77 -14.76
CA GLU A 333 9.83 -13.82 -15.82
C GLU A 333 9.84 -15.12 -16.62
#